data_AF-A0A7N2L6D9-F1
#
_entry.id   AF-A0A7N2L6D9-F1
#
_cell.length_a   1.000
_cell.length_b   1.000
_cell.length_c   1.000
_cell.angle_alpha   90.00
_cell.angle_beta   90.00
_cell.angle_gamma   90.00
#
_symmetry.space_group_name_H-M   'P 1'
#
loop_
_entity.id
_entity.type
_entity.pdbx_description
1 polymer ?
#
loop_
_entity_poly.entity_id
_entity_poly.type
_entity_poly.pdbx_seq_one_letter_code
_entity_poly.pdbx_strand_id
1 'polypeptide(L)'
;MSISFNFTSFNKENITVKRDASIKPDGTIQLAEPSYFSAGRAYYNKPVHLWDNSTGRLTVMDFTTHFYFIIQPVNKGVSADGIALFIAPFDYEFSDNHNSSGAFLGLFINESALDVTQNQIVAVEFDTFKNTEFRDHPSDNHVGIDVNSIVSNTSVTWPSSIKNGSTVYAWVSYNSKTQNLSVFLNDADNLVFGENSSVSVIVC
;
A
#
# COMPACT_ATOMS: atom_id res chain seq x y z
N MET A 1 25.16 -2.68 -1.63
CA MET A 1 24.93 -1.39 -0.94
C MET A 1 23.59 -1.51 -0.23
N SER A 2 23.45 -1.05 1.02
CA SER A 2 22.17 -1.02 1.73
C SER A 2 21.68 0.42 1.85
N ILE A 3 20.36 0.61 1.80
CA ILE A 3 19.70 1.88 2.07
C ILE A 3 18.82 1.72 3.31
N SER A 4 18.80 2.73 4.18
CA SER A 4 17.94 2.78 5.35
C SER A 4 17.55 4.22 5.61
N PHE A 5 16.30 4.44 5.97
CA PHE A 5 15.76 5.73 6.38
C PHE A 5 14.69 5.52 7.44
N ASN A 6 14.47 6.55 8.24
CA ASN A 6 13.43 6.60 9.25
C ASN A 6 12.82 8.01 9.23
N PHE A 7 11.50 8.09 9.07
CA PHE A 7 10.74 9.33 9.09
C PHE A 7 9.84 9.35 10.32
N THR A 8 10.22 10.15 11.32
CA THR A 8 9.34 10.50 12.45
C THR A 8 8.49 11.73 12.15
N SER A 9 8.82 12.46 11.08
CA SER A 9 8.04 13.54 10.49
C SER A 9 8.40 13.66 9.01
N PHE A 10 7.46 14.11 8.19
CA PHE A 10 7.59 14.24 6.74
C PHE A 10 7.79 15.70 6.32
N ASN A 11 8.57 15.90 5.27
CA ASN A 11 8.78 17.18 4.61
C ASN A 11 8.97 17.00 3.10
N LYS A 12 8.95 18.11 2.35
CA LYS A 12 9.08 18.10 0.88
C LYS A 12 10.52 17.85 0.38
N GLU A 13 11.51 17.75 1.27
CA GLU A 13 12.89 17.47 0.86
C GLU A 13 13.03 16.01 0.44
N ASN A 14 12.44 15.10 1.22
CA ASN A 14 12.58 13.65 1.01
C ASN A 14 11.35 12.97 0.42
N ILE A 15 10.17 13.58 0.53
CA ILE A 15 8.91 13.02 0.04
C ILE A 15 8.29 13.94 -1.01
N THR A 16 7.77 13.35 -2.07
CA THR A 16 6.88 14.02 -3.02
C THR A 16 5.46 13.55 -2.75
N VAL A 17 4.53 14.50 -2.70
CA VAL A 17 3.09 14.24 -2.65
C VAL A 17 2.46 14.63 -3.98
N LYS A 18 1.47 13.84 -4.42
CA LYS A 18 0.73 14.04 -5.68
C LYS A 18 -0.77 13.99 -5.43
N ARG A 19 -1.50 14.62 -6.36
CA ARG A 19 -2.96 14.76 -6.33
C ARG A 19 -3.41 15.39 -5.00
N ASP A 20 -4.34 14.77 -4.28
CA ASP A 20 -4.92 15.35 -3.06
C ASP A 20 -4.05 15.14 -1.81
N ALA A 21 -2.94 14.41 -1.93
CA ALA A 21 -2.06 14.17 -0.80
C ALA A 21 -1.34 15.46 -0.35
N SER A 22 -1.24 15.65 0.96
CA SER A 22 -0.55 16.79 1.55
C SER A 22 0.22 16.42 2.81
N ILE A 23 1.31 17.14 3.06
CA ILE A 23 2.05 17.05 4.33
C ILE A 23 1.45 18.09 5.27
N LYS A 24 1.05 17.67 6.46
CA LYS A 24 0.41 18.52 7.47
C LYS A 24 1.44 19.23 8.36
N PRO A 25 1.04 20.30 9.08
CA PRO A 25 1.94 21.05 9.94
C PRO A 25 2.58 20.23 11.07
N ASP A 26 1.94 19.15 11.50
CA ASP A 26 2.46 18.20 12.51
C ASP A 26 3.45 17.18 11.92
N GLY A 27 3.75 17.27 10.61
CA GLY A 27 4.67 16.37 9.93
C GLY A 27 4.05 15.05 9.49
N THR A 28 2.73 14.87 9.57
CA THR A 28 2.05 13.68 9.03
C THR A 28 1.73 13.84 7.53
N ILE A 29 1.53 12.72 6.82
CA ILE A 29 0.99 12.73 5.45
C ILE A 29 -0.51 12.44 5.55
N GLN A 30 -1.34 13.33 4.99
CA GLN A 30 -2.72 13.03 4.66
C GLN A 30 -2.76 12.63 3.18
N LEU A 31 -3.14 11.38 2.89
CA LEU A 31 -3.19 10.88 1.50
C LEU A 31 -4.45 11.32 0.75
N ALA A 32 -5.59 11.36 1.43
CA ALA A 32 -6.87 11.72 0.84
C ALA A 32 -7.62 12.71 1.74
N GLU A 33 -8.34 13.64 1.12
CA GLU A 33 -9.25 14.54 1.82
C GLU A 33 -10.53 13.79 2.22
N PRO A 34 -11.25 14.24 3.28
CA PRO A 34 -12.51 13.66 3.73
C PRO A 34 -13.67 13.99 2.77
N SER A 35 -13.49 13.68 1.48
CA SER A 35 -14.40 14.00 0.38
C SER A 35 -14.53 12.82 -0.60
N TYR A 36 -15.59 12.85 -1.39
CA TYR A 36 -15.80 11.84 -2.43
C TYR A 36 -14.74 11.94 -3.53
N PHE A 37 -14.31 10.78 -4.04
CA PHE A 37 -13.35 10.64 -5.14
C PHE A 37 -11.93 11.18 -4.88
N SER A 38 -11.61 11.50 -3.63
CA SER A 38 -10.27 11.93 -3.27
C SER A 38 -9.27 10.79 -3.38
N ALA A 39 -8.13 11.07 -3.99
CA ALA A 39 -7.01 10.14 -4.05
C ALA A 39 -5.70 10.92 -4.10
N GLY A 40 -4.73 10.46 -3.33
CA GLY A 40 -3.40 11.04 -3.30
C GLY A 40 -2.33 10.01 -3.05
N ARG A 41 -1.12 10.36 -3.45
CA ARG A 41 0.06 9.49 -3.38
C ARG A 41 1.19 10.25 -2.69
N ALA A 42 1.98 9.53 -1.92
CA ALA A 42 3.24 10.02 -1.38
C ALA A 42 4.35 9.00 -1.66
N TYR A 43 5.50 9.45 -2.13
CA TYR A 43 6.63 8.58 -2.44
C TYR A 43 7.97 9.22 -2.11
N TYR A 44 8.95 8.37 -1.81
CA TYR A 44 10.32 8.78 -1.49
C TYR A 44 11.05 9.28 -2.73
N ASN A 45 11.75 10.41 -2.58
CA ASN A 45 12.32 11.17 -3.71
C ASN A 45 13.59 10.55 -4.32
N LYS A 46 14.10 9.44 -3.77
CA LYS A 46 15.33 8.80 -4.26
C LYS A 46 15.04 7.37 -4.72
N PRO A 47 15.68 6.93 -5.81
CA PRO A 47 15.50 5.57 -6.30
C PRO A 47 16.01 4.56 -5.26
N VAL A 48 15.26 3.47 -5.11
CA VAL A 48 15.64 2.31 -4.30
C VAL A 48 16.00 1.18 -5.25
N HIS A 49 17.25 0.74 -5.20
CA HIS A 49 17.75 -0.32 -6.08
C HIS A 49 17.38 -1.70 -5.52
N LEU A 50 16.29 -2.29 -6.01
CA LEU A 50 15.73 -3.54 -5.50
C LEU A 50 16.34 -4.80 -6.14
N TRP A 51 16.90 -4.69 -7.33
CA TRP A 51 17.57 -5.81 -8.00
C TRP A 51 18.62 -5.33 -9.00
N ASP A 52 19.61 -6.18 -9.26
CA ASP A 52 20.69 -5.97 -10.22
C ASP A 52 20.83 -7.20 -11.13
N ASN A 53 20.92 -6.99 -12.43
CA ASN A 53 21.25 -8.04 -13.42
C ASN A 53 22.42 -7.63 -14.34
N SER A 54 23.16 -6.59 -13.99
CA SER A 54 24.29 -6.06 -14.79
C SER A 54 25.40 -7.08 -15.03
N THR A 55 25.53 -8.07 -14.13
CA THR A 55 26.54 -9.14 -14.21
C THR A 55 26.02 -10.41 -14.89
N GLY A 56 24.79 -10.41 -15.43
CA GLY A 56 24.12 -11.59 -15.98
C GLY A 56 23.60 -12.57 -14.92
N ARG A 57 23.75 -12.23 -13.64
CA ARG A 57 23.17 -12.94 -12.50
C ARG A 57 22.22 -12.00 -11.77
N LEU A 58 20.92 -12.31 -11.84
CA LEU A 58 19.91 -11.58 -11.10
C LEU A 58 20.18 -11.68 -9.60
N THR A 59 20.34 -10.52 -8.97
CA THR A 59 20.49 -10.37 -7.53
C THR A 59 19.35 -9.49 -7.05
N VAL A 60 18.45 -10.03 -6.24
CA VAL A 60 17.33 -9.28 -5.64
C VAL A 60 17.69 -8.96 -4.19
N MET A 61 17.32 -7.78 -3.71
CA MET A 61 17.60 -7.32 -2.35
C MET A 61 16.47 -7.73 -1.40
N ASP A 62 16.83 -8.11 -0.18
CA ASP A 62 15.89 -8.18 0.94
C ASP A 62 15.49 -6.76 1.34
N PHE A 63 14.24 -6.57 1.78
CA PHE A 63 13.84 -5.31 2.41
C PHE A 63 12.89 -5.54 3.58
N THR A 64 12.82 -4.53 4.45
CA THR A 64 11.79 -4.44 5.48
C THR A 64 11.42 -2.98 5.64
N THR A 65 10.12 -2.71 5.71
CA THR A 65 9.58 -1.40 6.04
C THR A 65 8.52 -1.56 7.12
N HIS A 66 8.40 -0.54 7.95
CA HIS A 66 7.33 -0.45 8.93
C HIS A 66 6.81 0.97 8.98
N PHE A 67 5.51 1.10 9.18
CA PHE A 67 4.83 2.37 9.26
C PHE A 67 3.58 2.21 10.11
N TYR A 68 3.03 3.33 10.54
CA TYR A 68 1.72 3.37 11.14
C TYR A 68 0.82 4.28 10.32
N PHE A 69 -0.47 3.99 10.35
CA PHE A 69 -1.47 4.79 9.67
C PHE A 69 -2.78 4.77 10.45
N ILE A 70 -3.67 5.69 10.10
CA ILE A 70 -5.00 5.83 10.68
C ILE A 70 -5.98 6.00 9.52
N ILE A 71 -7.05 5.20 9.51
CA ILE A 71 -8.20 5.41 8.63
C ILE A 71 -9.40 5.79 9.48
N GLN A 72 -9.86 7.04 9.32
CA GLN A 72 -11.00 7.59 10.03
C GLN A 72 -12.09 8.01 9.03
N PRO A 73 -13.18 7.26 8.90
CA PRO A 73 -14.29 7.66 8.05
C PRO A 73 -14.99 8.90 8.62
N VAL A 74 -15.43 9.77 7.71
CA VAL A 74 -16.15 11.02 8.02
C VAL A 74 -17.56 10.72 8.53
N ASN A 75 -18.24 9.78 7.87
CA ASN A 75 -19.58 9.34 8.21
C ASN A 75 -19.51 7.95 8.82
N LYS A 76 -20.03 7.80 10.04
CA LYS A 76 -20.12 6.49 10.73
C LYS A 76 -21.09 5.58 9.95
N GLY A 77 -20.58 4.75 9.06
CA GLY A 77 -21.36 3.77 8.29
C GLY A 77 -20.90 3.53 6.86
N VAL A 78 -20.15 4.45 6.25
CA VAL A 78 -19.53 4.25 4.93
C VAL A 78 -18.07 4.68 5.03
N SER A 79 -17.18 3.72 4.83
CA SER A 79 -15.74 3.94 4.73
C SER A 79 -15.28 3.33 3.42
N ALA A 80 -14.56 4.10 2.64
CA ALA A 80 -13.97 3.69 1.38
C ALA A 80 -12.80 4.64 1.06
N ASP A 81 -11.83 4.25 0.25
CA ASP A 81 -11.68 2.92 -0.36
C ASP A 81 -10.57 2.13 0.36
N GLY A 82 -9.40 2.74 0.56
CA GLY A 82 -8.33 2.14 1.37
C GLY A 82 -7.03 2.95 1.31
N ILE A 83 -5.94 2.33 1.74
CA ILE A 83 -4.57 2.82 1.59
C ILE A 83 -3.70 1.67 1.09
N ALA A 84 -2.63 1.97 0.37
CA ALA A 84 -1.63 0.98 -0.01
C ALA A 84 -0.19 1.50 0.18
N LEU A 85 0.70 0.60 0.60
CA LEU A 85 2.13 0.73 0.36
C LEU A 85 2.42 0.16 -1.03
N PHE A 86 3.15 0.87 -1.89
CA PHE A 86 3.46 0.38 -3.23
C PHE A 86 4.94 0.45 -3.58
N ILE A 87 5.33 -0.39 -4.52
CA ILE A 87 6.62 -0.40 -5.21
C ILE A 87 6.33 -0.31 -6.71
N ALA A 88 6.96 0.65 -7.38
CA ALA A 88 6.86 0.87 -8.81
C ALA A 88 8.22 1.34 -9.37
N PRO A 89 8.46 1.28 -10.69
CA PRO A 89 9.60 1.94 -11.32
C PRO A 89 9.73 3.40 -10.86
N PHE A 90 10.96 3.88 -10.69
CA PHE A 90 11.20 5.22 -10.16
C PHE A 90 10.65 6.33 -11.07
N ASP A 91 10.62 6.06 -12.37
CA ASP A 91 10.07 6.88 -13.45
C ASP A 91 8.66 6.46 -13.87
N TYR A 92 7.97 5.62 -13.08
CA TYR A 92 6.61 5.20 -13.38
C TYR A 92 5.67 6.40 -13.39
N GLU A 93 5.05 6.66 -14.55
CA GLU A 93 4.10 7.76 -14.71
C GLU A 93 2.70 7.32 -14.28
N PHE A 94 2.36 7.59 -13.02
CA PHE A 94 0.99 7.42 -12.57
C PHE A 94 0.06 8.43 -13.26
N SER A 95 -1.09 7.96 -13.70
CA SER A 95 -2.15 8.85 -14.15
C SER A 95 -2.61 9.76 -13.00
N ASP A 96 -2.57 11.07 -13.22
CA ASP A 96 -3.10 12.08 -12.29
C ASP A 96 -4.61 12.35 -12.53
N ASN A 97 -5.24 11.64 -13.48
CA ASN A 97 -6.70 11.69 -13.66
C ASN A 97 -7.45 10.91 -12.56
N HIS A 98 -8.76 11.15 -12.45
CA HIS A 98 -9.60 10.50 -11.44
C HIS A 98 -9.98 9.05 -11.76
N ASN A 99 -9.55 8.49 -12.90
CA ASN A 99 -9.85 7.09 -13.27
C ASN A 99 -9.09 6.08 -12.41
N SER A 100 -8.13 6.54 -11.59
CA SER A 100 -7.44 5.76 -10.58
C SER A 100 -7.95 6.01 -9.15
N SER A 101 -8.95 6.88 -8.95
CA SER A 101 -9.56 7.11 -7.62
C SER A 101 -10.42 5.92 -7.18
N GLY A 102 -10.79 5.93 -5.91
CA GLY A 102 -11.73 4.99 -5.34
C GLY A 102 -11.15 3.58 -5.25
N ALA A 103 -11.89 2.61 -5.79
CA ALA A 103 -11.56 1.19 -5.79
C ALA A 103 -10.18 0.83 -6.39
N PHE A 104 -9.53 1.77 -7.09
CA PHE A 104 -8.21 1.57 -7.69
C PHE A 104 -7.05 2.14 -6.84
N LEU A 105 -7.33 2.59 -5.62
CA LEU A 105 -6.38 3.03 -4.59
C LEU A 105 -5.40 4.13 -5.01
N GLY A 106 -5.70 4.86 -6.08
CA GLY A 106 -4.77 5.83 -6.67
C GLY A 106 -3.59 5.17 -7.38
N LEU A 107 -3.59 3.86 -7.61
CA LEU A 107 -2.45 3.12 -8.19
C LEU A 107 -2.74 2.59 -9.59
N PHE A 108 -3.92 2.00 -9.79
CA PHE A 108 -4.31 1.37 -11.05
C PHE A 108 -5.26 2.29 -11.83
N ILE A 109 -5.18 2.29 -13.16
CA ILE A 109 -6.20 2.95 -13.99
C ILE A 109 -7.29 1.94 -14.33
N ASN A 110 -8.56 2.36 -14.28
CA ASN A 110 -9.72 1.49 -14.52
C ASN A 110 -9.57 0.60 -15.76
N GLU A 111 -9.08 1.16 -16.87
CA GLU A 111 -8.96 0.48 -18.16
C GLU A 111 -7.99 -0.70 -18.14
N SER A 112 -6.95 -0.66 -17.30
CA SER A 112 -5.91 -1.70 -17.22
C SER A 112 -5.76 -2.30 -15.82
N ALA A 113 -6.68 -2.02 -14.90
CA ALA A 113 -6.56 -2.40 -13.49
C ALA A 113 -6.51 -3.92 -13.27
N LEU A 114 -7.05 -4.70 -14.21
CA LEU A 114 -7.06 -6.17 -14.19
C LEU A 114 -6.02 -6.78 -15.15
N ASP A 115 -5.31 -5.96 -15.94
CA ASP A 115 -4.33 -6.43 -16.91
C ASP A 115 -2.93 -6.47 -16.27
N VAL A 116 -2.55 -7.65 -15.82
CA VAL A 116 -1.24 -7.92 -15.19
C VAL A 116 -0.03 -7.62 -16.09
N THR A 117 -0.23 -7.39 -17.39
CA THR A 117 0.84 -7.07 -18.35
C THR A 117 1.05 -5.56 -18.54
N GLN A 118 0.08 -4.74 -18.13
CA GLN A 118 0.10 -3.28 -18.33
C GLN A 118 0.54 -2.52 -17.08
N ASN A 119 0.62 -3.19 -15.93
CA ASN A 119 1.04 -2.59 -14.67
C ASN A 119 2.41 -3.13 -14.25
N GLN A 120 3.17 -2.31 -13.55
CA GLN A 120 4.47 -2.67 -12.94
C GLN A 120 4.45 -2.22 -11.48
N ILE A 121 3.44 -2.67 -10.75
CA ILE A 121 3.14 -2.22 -9.38
C ILE A 121 2.99 -3.46 -8.52
N VAL A 122 3.75 -3.51 -7.43
CA VAL A 122 3.47 -4.41 -6.31
C VAL A 122 2.94 -3.54 -5.18
N ALA A 123 1.78 -3.89 -4.63
CA ALA A 123 1.20 -3.15 -3.52
C ALA A 123 0.80 -4.06 -2.37
N VAL A 124 0.86 -3.51 -1.16
CA VAL A 124 0.23 -4.07 0.02
C VAL A 124 -0.93 -3.14 0.35
N GLU A 125 -2.15 -3.61 0.09
CA GLU A 125 -3.37 -2.85 0.29
C GLU A 125 -4.01 -3.13 1.66
N PHE A 126 -4.68 -2.11 2.16
CA PHE A 126 -5.49 -2.11 3.36
C PHE A 126 -6.88 -1.63 2.95
N ASP A 127 -7.67 -2.54 2.40
CA ASP A 127 -8.96 -2.25 1.78
C ASP A 127 -10.06 -2.19 2.85
N THR A 128 -10.85 -1.13 2.75
CA THR A 128 -11.93 -0.78 3.68
C THR A 128 -13.31 -0.77 3.02
N PHE A 129 -13.39 -1.17 1.76
CA PHE A 129 -14.60 -1.26 0.97
C PHE A 129 -14.68 -2.63 0.27
N LYS A 130 -15.86 -3.00 -0.24
CA LYS A 130 -16.04 -4.26 -0.96
C LYS A 130 -16.49 -3.98 -2.38
N ASN A 131 -15.56 -4.09 -3.31
CA ASN A 131 -15.81 -3.96 -4.74
C ASN A 131 -16.27 -5.29 -5.34
N THR A 132 -17.58 -5.55 -5.27
CA THR A 132 -18.20 -6.79 -5.76
C THR A 132 -17.95 -7.09 -7.24
N GLU A 133 -17.68 -6.05 -8.03
CA GLU A 133 -17.35 -6.09 -9.45
C GLU A 133 -16.02 -6.79 -9.75
N PHE A 134 -15.03 -6.68 -8.85
CA PHE A 134 -13.72 -7.31 -9.02
C PHE A 134 -13.68 -8.74 -8.50
N ARG A 135 -14.63 -9.11 -7.61
CA ARG A 135 -14.66 -10.40 -6.91
C ARG A 135 -13.34 -10.71 -6.20
N ASP A 136 -12.67 -9.67 -5.75
CA ASP A 136 -11.36 -9.75 -5.12
C ASP A 136 -11.42 -10.49 -3.77
N HIS A 137 -12.13 -9.92 -2.80
CA HIS A 137 -12.28 -10.52 -1.48
C HIS A 137 -13.71 -10.35 -0.92
N PRO A 138 -14.24 -11.31 -0.13
CA PRO A 138 -15.62 -11.25 0.35
C PRO A 138 -15.86 -10.23 1.49
N SER A 139 -14.81 -9.71 2.14
CA SER A 139 -14.84 -8.74 3.25
C SER A 139 -14.51 -7.33 2.78
N ASP A 140 -15.19 -6.32 3.34
CA ASP A 140 -14.90 -4.88 3.19
C ASP A 140 -13.84 -4.37 4.19
N ASN A 141 -12.99 -5.28 4.67
CA ASN A 141 -12.00 -5.03 5.70
C ASN A 141 -10.93 -6.13 5.61
N HIS A 142 -10.00 -5.94 4.69
CA HIS A 142 -9.01 -6.95 4.37
C HIS A 142 -7.64 -6.32 4.06
N VAL A 143 -6.61 -7.15 4.17
CA VAL A 143 -5.25 -6.81 3.78
C VAL A 143 -4.89 -7.68 2.60
N GLY A 144 -4.39 -7.05 1.55
CA GLY A 144 -4.12 -7.67 0.26
C GLY A 144 -2.68 -7.49 -0.19
N ILE A 145 -2.22 -8.38 -1.06
CA ILE A 145 -0.96 -8.21 -1.80
C ILE A 145 -1.28 -8.23 -3.29
N ASP A 146 -1.13 -7.08 -3.91
CA ASP A 146 -1.40 -6.83 -5.32
C ASP A 146 -0.13 -7.01 -6.14
N VAL A 147 -0.24 -7.76 -7.24
CA VAL A 147 0.85 -7.93 -8.19
C VAL A 147 0.34 -7.59 -9.58
N ASN A 148 0.63 -6.38 -10.03
CA ASN A 148 0.24 -5.81 -11.33
C ASN A 148 -1.28 -5.78 -11.59
N SER A 149 -2.12 -5.94 -10.58
CA SER A 149 -3.58 -5.96 -10.68
C SER A 149 -4.20 -5.48 -9.38
N ILE A 150 -5.35 -4.80 -9.45
CA ILE A 150 -6.13 -4.41 -8.26
C ILE A 150 -6.81 -5.61 -7.58
N VAL A 151 -6.88 -6.76 -8.26
CA VAL A 151 -7.25 -8.02 -7.62
C VAL A 151 -6.02 -8.60 -6.94
N SER A 152 -6.09 -8.69 -5.63
CA SER A 152 -5.10 -9.25 -4.72
C SER A 152 -4.69 -10.65 -5.16
N ASN A 153 -3.37 -10.89 -5.20
CA ASN A 153 -2.85 -12.24 -5.43
C ASN A 153 -3.08 -13.16 -4.21
N THR A 154 -3.10 -12.55 -3.03
CA THR A 154 -3.53 -13.17 -1.78
C THR A 154 -4.09 -12.08 -0.87
N SER A 155 -5.04 -12.44 -0.01
CA SER A 155 -5.62 -11.52 0.95
C SER A 155 -6.14 -12.25 2.18
N VAL A 156 -6.29 -11.51 3.28
CA VAL A 156 -6.85 -12.00 4.53
C VAL A 156 -7.82 -10.98 5.11
N THR A 157 -8.94 -11.45 5.66
CA THR A 157 -9.84 -10.60 6.44
C THR A 157 -9.11 -10.12 7.69
N TRP A 158 -9.05 -8.81 7.92
CA TRP A 158 -8.53 -8.30 9.18
C TRP A 158 -9.60 -8.50 10.28
N PRO A 159 -9.29 -9.16 11.42
CA PRO A 159 -10.30 -9.44 12.45
C PRO A 159 -10.85 -8.18 13.13
N SER A 160 -10.00 -7.17 13.31
CA SER A 160 -10.38 -5.85 13.81
C SER A 160 -10.73 -4.93 12.64
N SER A 161 -11.34 -3.78 12.93
CA SER A 161 -11.67 -2.82 11.88
C SER A 161 -10.49 -1.88 11.60
N ILE A 162 -9.95 -1.92 10.38
CA ILE A 162 -8.85 -1.02 9.92
C ILE A 162 -9.33 0.45 9.90
N LYS A 163 -10.65 0.64 9.75
CA LYS A 163 -11.33 1.93 9.55
C LYS A 163 -12.01 2.52 10.80
N ASN A 164 -11.52 2.17 11.99
CA ASN A 164 -12.11 2.62 13.26
C ASN A 164 -11.47 3.89 13.85
N GLY A 165 -10.47 4.48 13.18
CA GLY A 165 -9.72 5.62 13.69
C GLY A 165 -8.60 5.27 14.68
N SER A 166 -8.41 4.00 15.03
CA SER A 166 -7.25 3.55 15.81
C SER A 166 -5.99 3.57 14.95
N THR A 167 -4.84 3.65 15.60
CA THR A 167 -3.55 3.51 14.93
C THR A 167 -3.30 2.04 14.60
N VAL A 168 -3.03 1.77 13.32
CA VAL A 168 -2.59 0.46 12.82
C VAL A 168 -1.11 0.52 12.54
N TYR A 169 -0.36 -0.47 13.03
CA TYR A 169 1.04 -0.66 12.70
C TYR A 169 1.19 -1.78 11.67
N ALA A 170 1.92 -1.51 10.60
CA ALA A 170 2.20 -2.48 9.54
C ALA A 170 3.70 -2.72 9.40
N TRP A 171 4.08 -3.99 9.25
CA TRP A 171 5.42 -4.43 8.89
C TRP A 171 5.33 -5.19 7.57
N VAL A 172 6.11 -4.77 6.59
CA VAL A 172 6.21 -5.43 5.29
C VAL A 172 7.64 -5.85 5.07
N SER A 173 7.87 -7.13 4.80
CA SER A 173 9.20 -7.68 4.58
C SER A 173 9.24 -8.56 3.34
N TYR A 174 10.34 -8.49 2.62
CA TYR A 174 10.61 -9.35 1.47
C TYR A 174 11.89 -10.13 1.68
N ASN A 175 11.80 -11.44 1.53
CA ASN A 175 12.94 -12.35 1.55
C ASN A 175 13.25 -12.79 0.12
N SER A 176 14.36 -12.30 -0.43
CA SER A 176 14.83 -12.57 -1.79
C SER A 176 15.18 -14.03 -2.04
N LYS A 177 15.58 -14.78 -1.01
CA LYS A 177 15.91 -16.20 -1.13
C LYS A 177 14.67 -17.07 -1.31
N THR A 178 13.59 -16.73 -0.61
CA THR A 178 12.30 -17.45 -0.71
C THR A 178 11.30 -16.76 -1.63
N GLN A 179 11.67 -15.59 -2.19
CA GLN A 179 10.81 -14.70 -2.95
C GLN A 179 9.51 -14.34 -2.22
N ASN A 180 9.54 -14.31 -0.88
CA ASN A 180 8.33 -14.19 -0.08
C ASN A 180 8.15 -12.76 0.40
N LEU A 181 7.07 -12.11 -0.03
CA LEU A 181 6.57 -10.84 0.51
C LEU A 181 5.57 -11.15 1.62
N SER A 182 5.84 -10.65 2.82
CA SER A 182 5.02 -10.88 4.01
C SER A 182 4.60 -9.56 4.63
N VAL A 183 3.37 -9.52 5.10
CA VAL A 183 2.74 -8.38 5.74
C VAL A 183 2.25 -8.83 7.11
N PHE A 184 2.60 -8.06 8.13
CA PHE A 184 2.13 -8.24 9.49
C PHE A 184 1.49 -6.95 9.99
N LEU A 185 0.30 -7.06 10.56
CA LEU A 185 -0.44 -5.94 11.13
C LEU A 185 -0.59 -6.09 12.63
N ASN A 186 -0.69 -4.96 13.31
CA ASN A 186 -1.03 -4.92 14.72
C ASN A 186 -1.84 -3.66 15.04
N ASP A 187 -2.91 -3.82 15.81
CA ASP A 187 -3.67 -2.69 16.32
C ASP A 187 -2.95 -2.12 17.56
N ALA A 188 -2.80 -0.80 17.64
CA ALA A 188 -2.12 -0.14 18.76
C ALA A 188 -2.73 -0.49 20.13
N ASP A 189 -4.03 -0.76 20.17
CA ASP A 189 -4.80 -0.94 21.40
C ASP A 189 -4.81 -2.39 21.92
N ASN A 190 -4.35 -3.38 21.12
CA ASN A 190 -4.35 -4.80 21.49
C ASN A 190 -3.13 -5.52 20.88
N LEU A 191 -1.97 -5.45 21.55
CA LEU A 191 -0.77 -6.20 21.18
C LEU A 191 -0.99 -7.72 21.33
N VAL A 192 -1.59 -8.35 20.33
CA VAL A 192 -1.76 -9.82 20.26
C VAL A 192 -1.05 -10.31 19.01
N PHE A 193 0.08 -10.99 19.20
CA PHE A 193 0.79 -11.68 18.11
C PHE A 193 0.10 -13.04 17.85
N GLY A 194 -0.68 -13.14 16.77
CA GLY A 194 -1.34 -14.39 16.36
C GLY A 194 -1.19 -14.67 14.86
N GLU A 195 -1.41 -15.92 14.44
CA GLU A 195 -1.31 -16.33 13.02
C GLU A 195 -2.29 -15.59 12.09
N ASN A 196 -3.40 -15.08 12.64
CA ASN A 196 -4.38 -14.27 11.92
C ASN A 196 -3.92 -12.82 11.68
N SER A 197 -2.71 -12.46 12.12
CA SER A 197 -2.17 -11.11 12.02
C SER A 197 -1.31 -10.88 10.77
N SER A 198 -1.24 -11.85 9.85
CA SER A 198 -0.32 -11.79 8.70
C SER A 198 -0.86 -12.39 7.41
N VAL A 199 -0.40 -11.85 6.29
CA VAL A 199 -0.60 -12.41 4.93
C VAL A 199 0.76 -12.45 4.21
N SER A 200 0.98 -13.46 3.37
CA SER A 200 2.23 -13.59 2.62
C SER A 200 2.04 -14.24 1.26
N VAL A 201 2.88 -13.87 0.29
CA VAL A 201 2.86 -14.44 -1.06
C VAL A 201 4.25 -14.51 -1.67
N ILE A 202 4.43 -15.47 -2.57
CA ILE A 202 5.63 -15.56 -3.38
C ILE A 202 5.49 -14.57 -4.55
N VAL A 203 6.35 -13.55 -4.58
CA VAL A 203 6.43 -12.55 -5.66
C VAL A 203 7.71 -12.82 -6.44
N CYS A 204 7.56 -13.27 -7.69
CA CYS A 204 8.65 -13.63 -8.61
C CYS A 204 9.00 -12.49 -9.58
#